data_AF-A0A952NZI4-F1
#
_entry.id   AF-A0A952NZI4-F1
#
_cell.length_a   1.000
_cell.length_b   1.000
_cell.length_c   1.000
_cell.angle_alpha   90.00
_cell.angle_beta   90.00
_cell.angle_gamma   90.00
#
_symmetry.space_group_name_H-M   'P 1'
#
loop_
_entity.id
_entity.type
_entity.pdbx_description
1 polymer ?
#
loop_
_entity_poly.entity_id
_entity_poly.type
_entity_poly.pdbx_seq_one_letter_code
_entity_poly.pdbx_strand_id
1 'polypeptide(L)'
;MRALALFIFFCFGVFEPARAMFDGICNLGEFKCGRARTSRSASANPSSNSRISINPSAVPTERGLGIEAIGYKNLYDVGLVRGLGRVGAAITPSNSEDTFFGAPAYEATEELHLRKLERDKYRGRKVTLATAFNLFEHKKSALRRFSLNLGVLGKYNQTTYATTGGAGVNGILGPFTFGYSAYRDETLLTPIGLDPYKVQSIVENYSVGIYLNMLVIDYSTLRMQNTAVDHVDLITGSLLFDRWSISISERREYSRRAHFNFQTGDLFFQEKKVEQFYGGNFRVTGNFMVGLMYNYYLLREVSGSVTLMF
;
A
#
# COMPACT_ATOMS: atom_id res chain seq x y z
N MET A 1 25.33 8.25 -4.49
CA MET A 1 24.67 9.57 -4.68
C MET A 1 24.50 9.97 -6.16
N ARG A 2 25.56 10.11 -6.99
CA ARG A 2 25.41 10.60 -8.39
C ARG A 2 24.41 9.81 -9.27
N ALA A 3 24.34 8.49 -9.15
CA ALA A 3 23.38 7.66 -9.92
C ALA A 3 21.91 7.94 -9.56
N LEU A 4 21.60 8.21 -8.29
CA LEU A 4 20.24 8.52 -7.83
C LEU A 4 19.75 9.85 -8.43
N ALA A 5 20.61 10.87 -8.45
CA ALA A 5 20.31 12.17 -9.04
C ALA A 5 20.09 12.07 -10.57
N LEU A 6 20.88 11.26 -11.28
CA LEU A 6 20.72 11.08 -12.73
C LEU A 6 19.39 10.40 -13.09
N PHE A 7 18.96 9.41 -12.29
CA PHE A 7 17.70 8.70 -12.51
C PHE A 7 16.49 9.61 -12.21
N ILE A 8 16.56 10.44 -11.17
CA ILE A 8 15.58 11.49 -10.91
C ILE A 8 15.52 12.48 -12.09
N PHE A 9 16.66 12.89 -12.65
CA PHE A 9 16.66 13.82 -13.80
C PHE A 9 16.01 13.21 -15.04
N PHE A 10 16.29 11.93 -15.36
CA PHE A 10 15.70 11.26 -16.52
C PHE A 10 14.20 10.94 -16.37
N CYS A 11 13.71 10.62 -15.17
CA CYS A 11 12.29 10.36 -14.96
C CYS A 11 11.43 11.62 -14.80
N PHE A 12 12.03 12.78 -14.47
CA PHE A 12 11.29 14.01 -14.18
C PHE A 12 11.51 15.17 -15.17
N GLY A 13 12.56 15.12 -16.01
CA GLY A 13 13.05 16.24 -16.83
C GLY A 13 12.29 16.63 -18.11
N VAL A 14 11.07 16.14 -18.35
CA VAL A 14 10.25 16.57 -19.50
C VAL A 14 8.93 17.19 -19.01
N PHE A 15 8.82 18.50 -19.15
CA PHE A 15 7.62 19.30 -18.89
C PHE A 15 6.85 19.53 -20.20
N GLU A 16 5.88 18.66 -20.46
CA GLU A 16 4.66 19.02 -21.19
C GLU A 16 3.50 19.03 -20.17
N PRO A 17 2.45 19.85 -20.36
CA PRO A 17 1.26 19.83 -19.50
C PRO A 17 0.43 18.56 -19.76
N ALA A 18 0.90 17.43 -19.23
CA ALA A 18 0.36 16.10 -19.45
C ALA A 18 -0.51 15.64 -18.25
N ARG A 19 -1.75 15.28 -18.57
CA ARG A 19 -2.90 15.04 -17.68
C ARG A 19 -2.95 13.64 -17.03
N ALA A 20 -3.28 13.57 -15.71
CA ALA A 20 -4.12 12.56 -14.97
C ALA A 20 -3.45 11.64 -13.88
N MET A 21 -4.08 10.82 -13.01
CA MET A 21 -5.32 10.79 -12.18
C MET A 21 -5.52 9.39 -11.47
N PHE A 22 -4.84 9.10 -10.35
CA PHE A 22 -4.56 7.76 -9.73
C PHE A 22 -5.75 6.81 -9.35
N ASP A 23 -5.60 5.50 -9.60
CA ASP A 23 -6.71 4.53 -9.71
C ASP A 23 -7.35 3.98 -8.41
N GLY A 24 -8.69 3.90 -8.43
CA GLY A 24 -9.57 3.44 -7.34
C GLY A 24 -10.96 4.10 -7.39
N ILE A 25 -11.01 5.44 -7.46
CA ILE A 25 -12.21 6.26 -7.75
C ILE A 25 -11.99 7.11 -9.02
N CYS A 26 -10.72 7.24 -9.43
CA CYS A 26 -10.24 8.25 -10.34
C CYS A 26 -9.41 7.53 -11.41
N ASN A 27 -9.85 7.56 -12.67
CA ASN A 27 -9.21 6.80 -13.74
C ASN A 27 -8.27 7.73 -14.53
N LEU A 28 -7.01 7.31 -14.72
CA LEU A 28 -5.95 8.04 -15.44
C LEU A 28 -6.23 8.28 -16.95
N GLY A 29 -7.35 7.79 -17.49
CA GLY A 29 -7.66 7.86 -18.92
C GLY A 29 -8.66 8.92 -19.39
N GLU A 30 -9.61 9.40 -18.56
CA GLU A 30 -10.72 10.24 -19.03
C GLU A 30 -11.03 11.39 -18.05
N PHE A 31 -10.99 12.63 -18.56
CA PHE A 31 -11.15 13.90 -17.80
C PHE A 31 -12.60 14.19 -17.32
N LYS A 32 -13.35 13.14 -16.96
CA LYS A 32 -14.66 13.22 -16.32
C LYS A 32 -14.77 12.14 -15.27
N CYS A 33 -14.71 12.55 -14.01
CA CYS A 33 -15.12 11.73 -12.87
C CYS A 33 -16.66 11.67 -12.80
N GLY A 34 -17.30 11.11 -13.85
CA GLY A 34 -18.74 11.04 -14.02
C GLY A 34 -19.10 10.01 -15.10
N ARG A 35 -20.04 9.11 -14.78
CA ARG A 35 -20.22 7.79 -15.45
C ARG A 35 -18.91 6.99 -15.49
N ALA A 36 -18.53 6.48 -14.31
CA ALA A 36 -17.29 5.74 -14.10
C ALA A 36 -17.16 4.51 -15.01
N ARG A 37 -16.48 4.68 -16.16
CA ARG A 37 -15.60 3.65 -16.69
C ARG A 37 -14.36 3.62 -15.79
N THR A 38 -14.50 3.00 -14.62
CA THR A 38 -13.36 2.75 -13.73
C THR A 38 -12.28 2.00 -14.49
N SER A 39 -11.00 2.34 -14.24
CA SER A 39 -9.97 1.35 -14.47
C SER A 39 -10.11 0.32 -13.35
N ARG A 40 -9.93 -0.96 -13.70
CA ARG A 40 -10.32 -2.10 -12.86
C ARG A 40 -9.09 -2.87 -12.37
N SER A 41 -7.97 -2.16 -12.31
CA SER A 41 -6.67 -2.63 -11.82
C SER A 41 -6.52 -2.49 -10.30
N ALA A 42 -7.38 -1.69 -9.67
CA ALA A 42 -7.32 -1.39 -8.25
C ALA A 42 -7.89 -2.52 -7.40
N SER A 43 -7.06 -3.08 -6.52
CA SER A 43 -7.55 -3.76 -5.32
C SER A 43 -8.27 -2.75 -4.41
N ALA A 44 -9.23 -3.25 -3.63
CA ALA A 44 -10.14 -2.51 -2.76
C ALA A 44 -9.50 -1.74 -1.59
N ASN A 45 -8.16 -1.69 -1.51
CA ASN A 45 -7.39 -0.94 -0.52
C ASN A 45 -7.50 0.58 -0.80
N PRO A 46 -7.93 1.40 0.18
CA PRO A 46 -8.16 2.83 0.00
C PRO A 46 -6.90 3.69 -0.15
N SER A 47 -5.72 3.15 0.14
CA SER A 47 -4.42 3.83 0.03
C SER A 47 -3.65 3.36 -1.20
N SER A 48 -3.12 4.29 -1.98
CA SER A 48 -2.18 3.98 -3.07
C SER A 48 -0.81 3.56 -2.54
N ASN A 49 -0.31 4.25 -1.51
CA ASN A 49 1.00 4.00 -0.92
C ASN A 49 1.09 2.59 -0.32
N SER A 50 0.04 2.12 0.37
CA SER A 50 -0.05 0.75 0.87
C SER A 50 0.07 -0.27 -0.27
N ARG A 51 -0.77 -0.16 -1.31
CA ARG A 51 -0.80 -1.09 -2.46
C ARG A 51 0.57 -1.25 -3.10
N ILE A 52 1.24 -0.12 -3.37
CA ILE A 52 2.56 -0.05 -4.01
C ILE A 52 3.64 -0.71 -3.16
N SER A 53 3.65 -0.43 -1.86
CA SER A 53 4.67 -0.94 -0.92
C SER A 53 4.61 -2.46 -0.70
N ILE A 54 3.47 -3.07 -1.02
CA ILE A 54 3.19 -4.50 -0.90
C ILE A 54 3.39 -5.21 -2.25
N ASN A 55 2.84 -4.64 -3.33
CA ASN A 55 2.97 -5.16 -4.69
C ASN A 55 3.38 -4.03 -5.67
N PRO A 56 4.62 -4.05 -6.20
CA PRO A 56 5.08 -3.00 -7.10
C PRO A 56 4.37 -2.98 -8.45
N SER A 57 3.79 -4.09 -8.89
CA SER A 57 2.99 -4.14 -10.12
C SER A 57 1.59 -3.49 -9.98
N ALA A 58 1.24 -3.07 -8.76
CA ALA A 58 0.09 -2.21 -8.49
C ALA A 58 0.40 -0.70 -8.67
N VAL A 59 1.64 -0.31 -9.00
CA VAL A 59 1.95 1.05 -9.45
C VAL A 59 1.22 1.31 -10.79
N PRO A 60 0.31 2.29 -10.88
CA PRO A 60 -0.35 2.68 -12.11
C PRO A 60 0.64 3.18 -13.16
N THR A 61 0.47 2.68 -14.37
CA THR A 61 1.35 2.92 -15.51
C THR A 61 0.82 3.96 -16.48
N GLU A 62 -0.45 4.35 -16.33
CA GLU A 62 -1.14 5.38 -17.15
C GLU A 62 -0.54 6.78 -16.94
N ARG A 63 -0.91 7.83 -17.71
CA ARG A 63 -0.15 9.09 -17.75
C ARG A 63 -0.50 10.11 -16.66
N GLY A 64 0.51 10.63 -15.98
CA GLY A 64 0.46 11.85 -15.15
C GLY A 64 0.94 11.63 -13.70
N LEU A 65 0.60 12.52 -12.77
CA LEU A 65 1.22 12.61 -11.44
C LEU A 65 0.18 12.58 -10.31
N GLY A 66 0.48 11.80 -9.26
CA GLY A 66 -0.29 11.73 -8.01
C GLY A 66 0.59 11.96 -6.79
N ILE A 67 0.02 12.62 -5.78
CA ILE A 67 0.57 12.80 -4.44
C ILE A 67 -0.47 12.31 -3.45
N GLU A 68 -0.11 11.37 -2.59
CA GLU A 68 -0.96 10.89 -1.48
C GLU A 68 -0.27 11.16 -0.16
N ALA A 69 -0.96 11.81 0.77
CA ALA A 69 -0.50 12.06 2.13
C ALA A 69 -1.52 11.49 3.13
N ILE A 70 -1.04 10.70 4.09
CA ILE A 70 -1.84 10.16 5.19
C ILE A 70 -1.33 10.75 6.50
N GLY A 71 -2.18 11.53 7.18
CA GLY A 71 -1.90 12.18 8.45
C GLY A 71 -2.47 11.41 9.62
N TYR A 72 -1.64 11.22 10.65
CA TYR A 72 -2.05 10.68 11.95
C TYR A 72 -1.30 11.41 13.07
N LYS A 73 -2.06 11.98 14.02
CA LYS A 73 -1.55 13.00 14.96
C LYS A 73 -0.75 14.06 14.18
N ASN A 74 0.52 14.29 14.55
CA ASN A 74 1.43 15.25 13.91
C ASN A 74 2.42 14.57 12.93
N LEU A 75 2.12 13.36 12.45
CA LEU A 75 3.00 12.58 11.57
C LEU A 75 2.31 12.30 10.23
N TYR A 76 3.04 12.53 9.14
CA TYR A 76 2.54 12.40 7.77
C TYR A 76 3.33 11.36 6.99
N ASP A 77 2.61 10.42 6.38
CA ASP A 77 3.14 9.48 5.40
C ASP A 77 2.80 9.98 4.00
N VAL A 78 3.81 10.49 3.28
CA VAL A 78 3.65 11.01 1.92
C VAL A 78 4.25 10.02 0.92
N GLY A 79 3.55 9.81 -0.19
CA GLY A 79 4.06 9.10 -1.36
C GLY A 79 3.78 9.87 -2.63
N LEU A 80 4.69 9.72 -3.59
CA LEU A 80 4.66 10.37 -4.90
C LEU A 80 4.66 9.29 -5.97
N VAL A 81 3.78 9.42 -6.95
CA VAL A 81 3.71 8.45 -8.05
C VAL A 81 3.46 9.12 -9.38
N ARG A 82 4.21 8.70 -10.40
CA ARG A 82 4.09 9.18 -11.77
C ARG A 82 3.91 7.99 -12.71
N GLY A 83 3.07 8.14 -13.72
CA GLY A 83 3.04 7.19 -14.84
C GLY A 83 3.12 7.89 -16.20
N LEU A 84 3.44 7.11 -17.24
CA LEU A 84 3.85 7.60 -18.56
C LEU A 84 3.02 6.98 -19.72
N GLY A 85 2.04 6.14 -19.40
CA GLY A 85 1.15 5.43 -20.33
C GLY A 85 1.50 3.95 -20.53
N ARG A 86 2.73 3.54 -20.18
CA ARG A 86 3.22 2.15 -20.21
C ARG A 86 4.11 1.79 -19.02
N VAL A 87 4.72 2.80 -18.39
CA VAL A 87 5.61 2.66 -17.23
C VAL A 87 5.09 3.56 -16.14
N GLY A 88 5.06 3.04 -14.91
CA GLY A 88 4.74 3.77 -13.69
C GLY A 88 5.90 3.71 -12.72
N ALA A 89 6.17 4.77 -11.99
CA ALA A 89 7.22 4.85 -10.98
C ALA A 89 6.70 5.54 -9.72
N ALA A 90 6.92 4.92 -8.57
CA ALA A 90 6.52 5.40 -7.26
C ALA A 90 7.73 5.56 -6.34
N ILE A 91 7.73 6.59 -5.52
CA ILE A 91 8.57 6.70 -4.34
C ILE A 91 7.68 6.90 -3.13
N THR A 92 7.88 6.07 -2.11
CA THR A 92 7.26 6.29 -0.80
C THR A 92 8.27 6.11 0.34
N PRO A 93 8.58 7.18 1.08
CA PRO A 93 9.16 7.09 2.42
C PRO A 93 8.13 6.70 3.49
N SER A 94 6.84 6.50 3.13
CA SER A 94 5.80 6.12 4.08
C SER A 94 6.13 4.80 4.76
N ASN A 95 5.78 4.69 6.04
CA ASN A 95 5.78 3.41 6.69
C ASN A 95 4.74 2.45 6.07
N SER A 96 5.19 1.35 5.46
CA SER A 96 4.33 0.25 5.00
C SER A 96 4.07 -0.80 6.09
N GLU A 97 4.87 -0.81 7.15
CA GLU A 97 4.90 -1.86 8.18
C GLU A 97 3.99 -1.48 9.37
N ASP A 98 3.34 -2.45 10.03
CA ASP A 98 2.32 -2.19 11.09
C ASP A 98 1.18 -1.24 10.65
N THR A 99 0.92 -1.18 9.34
CA THR A 99 -0.33 -0.62 8.79
C THR A 99 -1.35 -1.73 8.61
N PHE A 100 -2.64 -1.38 8.56
CA PHE A 100 -3.73 -2.34 8.47
C PHE A 100 -3.59 -3.29 7.26
N PHE A 101 -3.13 -2.75 6.13
CA PHE A 101 -2.94 -3.53 4.90
C PHE A 101 -1.53 -4.10 4.75
N GLY A 102 -0.56 -3.68 5.58
CA GLY A 102 0.85 -4.00 5.41
C GLY A 102 1.36 -5.17 6.25
N ALA A 103 2.62 -5.55 6.00
CA ALA A 103 3.31 -6.54 6.82
C ALA A 103 3.48 -6.03 8.26
N PRO A 104 3.43 -6.89 9.30
CA PRO A 104 3.70 -6.46 10.67
C PRO A 104 5.16 -6.00 10.83
N ALA A 105 5.38 -4.86 11.50
CA ALA A 105 6.73 -4.31 11.71
C ALA A 105 7.56 -5.15 12.67
N TYR A 106 8.86 -5.31 12.42
CA TYR A 106 9.76 -5.94 13.39
C TYR A 106 10.22 -4.91 14.43
N GLU A 107 9.90 -5.14 15.70
CA GLU A 107 10.24 -4.31 16.85
C GLU A 107 10.34 -5.20 18.10
N ALA A 108 11.02 -4.76 19.16
CA ALA A 108 11.07 -5.50 20.43
C ALA A 108 9.72 -5.44 21.17
N THR A 109 9.43 -6.42 22.03
CA THR A 109 8.17 -6.50 22.79
C THR A 109 7.93 -5.25 23.66
N GLU A 110 8.96 -4.74 24.33
CA GLU A 110 8.87 -3.53 25.17
C GLU A 110 8.67 -2.26 24.32
N GLU A 111 9.34 -2.16 23.16
CA GLU A 111 9.15 -1.05 22.21
C GLU A 111 7.71 -1.05 21.68
N LEU A 112 7.17 -2.22 21.36
CA LEU A 112 5.76 -2.41 20.96
C LEU A 112 4.82 -1.96 22.07
N HIS A 113 5.09 -2.36 23.32
CA HIS A 113 4.27 -2.00 24.47
C HIS A 113 4.18 -0.48 24.64
N LEU A 114 5.34 0.18 24.82
CA LEU A 114 5.42 1.63 25.00
C LEU A 114 4.77 2.36 23.83
N ARG A 115 5.09 1.98 22.60
CA ARG A 115 4.54 2.60 21.40
C ARG A 115 3.01 2.45 21.30
N LYS A 116 2.45 1.27 21.56
CA LYS A 116 0.99 1.07 21.50
C LYS A 116 0.28 1.76 22.68
N LEU A 117 0.92 1.86 23.85
CA LEU A 117 0.42 2.59 25.03
C LEU A 117 0.36 4.10 24.78
N GLU A 118 1.41 4.69 24.20
CA GLU A 118 1.46 6.11 23.77
C GLU A 118 0.61 6.39 22.51
N ARG A 119 0.09 5.32 21.89
CA ARG A 119 -0.63 5.32 20.61
C ARG A 119 0.19 5.91 19.46
N ASP A 120 1.47 5.59 19.38
CA ASP A 120 2.33 6.08 18.31
C ASP A 120 2.38 5.11 17.12
N LYS A 121 2.26 5.64 15.91
CA LYS A 121 2.38 4.81 14.70
C LYS A 121 3.82 4.30 14.60
N TYR A 122 4.00 3.07 14.10
CA TYR A 122 5.34 2.59 13.79
C TYR A 122 6.02 3.56 12.80
N ARG A 123 7.32 3.81 13.00
CA ARG A 123 8.10 4.77 12.21
C ARG A 123 9.11 4.00 11.35
N GLY A 124 8.61 3.42 10.27
CA GLY A 124 9.43 2.73 9.27
C GLY A 124 10.56 3.63 8.77
N ARG A 125 11.81 3.16 8.87
CA ARG A 125 13.02 3.88 8.43
C ARG A 125 13.46 3.44 7.03
N LYS A 126 12.48 3.30 6.13
CA LYS A 126 12.66 2.67 4.82
C LYS A 126 12.07 3.56 3.73
N VAL A 127 12.83 3.77 2.66
CA VAL A 127 12.32 4.41 1.44
C VAL A 127 12.11 3.34 0.39
N THR A 128 10.87 3.18 -0.07
CA THR A 128 10.53 2.23 -1.13
C THR A 128 10.47 2.97 -2.46
N LEU A 129 11.23 2.47 -3.44
CA LEU A 129 11.12 2.82 -4.85
C LEU A 129 10.47 1.64 -5.58
N ALA A 130 9.40 1.88 -6.31
CA ALA A 130 8.73 0.86 -7.11
C ALA A 130 8.56 1.33 -8.55
N THR A 131 8.61 0.40 -9.51
CA THR A 131 8.37 0.68 -10.92
C THR A 131 7.56 -0.45 -11.54
N ALA A 132 6.50 -0.12 -12.27
CA ALA A 132 5.66 -1.06 -13.00
C ALA A 132 5.75 -0.83 -14.51
N PHE A 133 5.54 -1.93 -15.25
CA PHE A 133 5.53 -2.01 -16.70
C PHE A 133 4.24 -2.71 -17.13
N ASN A 134 3.43 -2.04 -17.95
CA ASN A 134 2.27 -2.63 -18.60
C ASN A 134 2.77 -3.44 -19.80
N LEU A 135 2.70 -4.77 -19.71
CA LEU A 135 3.13 -5.67 -20.78
C LEU A 135 2.05 -5.81 -21.85
N PHE A 136 0.82 -6.01 -21.40
CA PHE A 136 -0.34 -6.27 -22.25
C PHE A 136 -1.56 -5.58 -21.65
N GLU A 137 -2.28 -4.83 -22.47
CA GLU A 137 -3.58 -4.31 -22.10
C GLU A 137 -4.53 -4.37 -23.30
N HIS A 138 -5.68 -5.03 -23.12
CA HIS A 138 -6.74 -5.10 -24.12
C HIS A 138 -8.01 -4.42 -23.63
N LYS A 139 -8.24 -3.20 -24.08
CA LYS A 139 -9.37 -2.34 -23.69
C LYS A 139 -10.67 -2.72 -24.44
N LYS A 140 -11.13 -3.95 -24.22
CA LYS A 140 -12.46 -4.44 -24.66
C LYS A 140 -13.53 -4.21 -23.57
N SER A 141 -14.75 -4.69 -23.82
CA SER A 141 -15.86 -4.71 -22.84
C SER A 141 -15.43 -5.30 -21.48
N ALA A 142 -16.11 -4.90 -20.41
CA ALA A 142 -15.90 -5.33 -19.02
C ALA A 142 -15.59 -6.84 -18.86
N LEU A 143 -16.32 -7.71 -19.55
CA LEU A 143 -16.18 -9.18 -19.45
C LEU A 143 -15.03 -9.76 -20.30
N ARG A 144 -14.40 -8.93 -21.15
CA ARG A 144 -13.34 -9.30 -22.10
C ARG A 144 -12.08 -8.43 -21.96
N ARG A 145 -11.96 -7.63 -20.89
CA ARG A 145 -10.74 -6.90 -20.57
C ARG A 145 -9.66 -7.89 -20.13
N PHE A 146 -8.46 -7.70 -20.64
CA PHE A 146 -7.26 -8.38 -20.17
C PHE A 146 -6.19 -7.34 -19.88
N SER A 147 -5.46 -7.48 -18.78
CA SER A 147 -4.32 -6.63 -18.46
C SER A 147 -3.27 -7.46 -17.74
N LEU A 148 -1.98 -7.21 -18.00
CA LEU A 148 -0.87 -7.81 -17.29
C LEU A 148 0.23 -6.76 -17.06
N ASN A 149 0.51 -6.50 -15.78
CA ASN A 149 1.58 -5.64 -15.32
C ASN A 149 2.67 -6.47 -14.64
N LEU A 150 3.93 -6.16 -14.92
CA LEU A 150 5.05 -6.53 -14.07
C LEU A 150 5.47 -5.33 -13.23
N GLY A 151 6.08 -5.57 -12.08
CA GLY A 151 6.71 -4.53 -11.28
C GLY A 151 7.94 -5.02 -10.55
N VAL A 152 8.82 -4.08 -10.24
CA VAL A 152 10.03 -4.26 -9.42
C VAL A 152 10.04 -3.23 -8.31
N LEU A 153 10.63 -3.57 -7.17
CA LEU A 153 10.86 -2.64 -6.07
C LEU A 153 12.28 -2.73 -5.53
N GLY A 154 12.77 -1.60 -5.03
CA GLY A 154 13.91 -1.53 -4.13
C GLY A 154 13.50 -0.84 -2.83
N LYS A 155 13.80 -1.43 -1.68
CA LYS A 155 13.69 -0.75 -0.37
C LYS A 155 15.08 -0.36 0.11
N TYR A 156 15.24 0.89 0.50
CA TYR A 156 16.46 1.40 1.11
C TYR A 156 16.24 1.59 2.61
N ASN A 157 16.98 0.85 3.45
CA ASN A 157 16.92 0.98 4.90
C ASN A 157 17.89 2.08 5.36
N GLN A 158 17.35 3.14 5.95
CA GLN A 158 18.10 4.33 6.39
C GLN A 158 18.97 4.08 7.63
N THR A 159 18.77 2.98 8.35
CA THR A 159 19.53 2.62 9.56
C THR A 159 20.69 1.67 9.23
N THR A 160 20.45 0.66 8.38
CA THR A 160 21.50 -0.30 8.00
C THR A 160 22.24 0.06 6.72
N TYR A 161 21.80 1.11 6.01
CA TYR A 161 22.24 1.52 4.67
C TYR A 161 22.09 0.44 3.59
N ALA A 162 21.43 -0.68 3.92
CA ALA A 162 21.20 -1.79 3.00
C ALA A 162 20.10 -1.46 1.99
N THR A 163 20.22 -2.03 0.79
CA THR A 163 19.16 -2.02 -0.23
C THR A 163 18.67 -3.44 -0.45
N THR A 164 17.38 -3.68 -0.25
CA THR A 164 16.72 -4.93 -0.61
C THR A 164 15.88 -4.75 -1.87
N GLY A 165 15.53 -5.86 -2.53
CA GLY A 165 14.77 -5.84 -3.78
C GLY A 165 13.61 -6.82 -3.77
N GLY A 166 12.70 -6.63 -4.73
CA GLY A 166 11.57 -7.51 -4.97
C GLY A 166 10.93 -7.29 -6.34
N ALA A 167 9.99 -8.16 -6.67
CA ALA A 167 9.24 -8.11 -7.92
C ALA A 167 7.79 -8.53 -7.70
N GLY A 168 6.92 -8.24 -8.67
CA GLY A 168 5.54 -8.65 -8.65
C GLY A 168 4.88 -8.66 -10.02
N VAL A 169 3.74 -9.33 -10.08
CA VAL A 169 2.83 -9.43 -11.21
C VAL A 169 1.43 -9.04 -10.72
N ASN A 170 0.69 -8.31 -11.54
CA ASN A 170 -0.73 -8.00 -11.31
C ASN A 170 -1.46 -8.08 -12.65
N GLY A 171 -2.67 -8.64 -12.64
CA GLY A 171 -3.44 -8.85 -13.86
C GLY A 171 -4.94 -8.75 -13.66
N ILE A 172 -5.62 -8.51 -14.77
CA ILE A 172 -7.08 -8.44 -14.87
C ILE A 172 -7.52 -9.48 -15.90
N LEU A 173 -8.52 -10.28 -15.57
CA LEU A 173 -9.22 -11.16 -16.50
C LEU A 173 -10.73 -10.97 -16.36
N GLY A 174 -11.32 -10.14 -17.22
CA GLY A 174 -12.73 -9.76 -17.17
C GLY A 174 -13.08 -9.03 -15.86
N PRO A 175 -13.95 -9.59 -15.00
CA PRO A 175 -14.25 -9.02 -13.69
C PRO A 175 -13.22 -9.39 -12.60
N PHE A 176 -12.29 -10.32 -12.85
CA PHE A 176 -11.36 -10.82 -11.83
C PHE A 176 -10.03 -10.07 -11.85
N THR A 177 -9.47 -9.83 -10.67
CA THR A 177 -8.11 -9.33 -10.43
C THR A 177 -7.28 -10.43 -9.79
N PHE A 178 -5.98 -10.47 -10.10
CA PHE A 178 -5.03 -11.36 -9.43
C PHE A 178 -3.66 -10.71 -9.35
N GLY A 179 -2.92 -10.98 -8.28
CA GLY A 179 -1.57 -10.46 -8.09
C GLY A 179 -0.72 -11.36 -7.22
N TYR A 180 0.58 -11.36 -7.51
CA TYR A 180 1.62 -11.98 -6.70
C TYR A 180 2.79 -11.02 -6.59
N SER A 181 3.40 -10.89 -5.43
CA SER A 181 4.68 -10.21 -5.28
C SER A 181 5.53 -10.85 -4.20
N ALA A 182 6.85 -10.80 -4.39
CA ALA A 182 7.82 -11.26 -3.41
C ALA A 182 8.93 -10.21 -3.28
N TYR A 183 9.27 -9.84 -2.04
CA TYR A 183 10.36 -8.93 -1.76
C TYR A 183 11.13 -9.33 -0.52
N ARG A 184 12.42 -8.98 -0.49
CA ARG A 184 13.25 -9.10 0.71
C ARG A 184 13.06 -7.85 1.57
N ASP A 185 12.99 -8.02 2.87
CA ASP A 185 13.00 -6.92 3.83
C ASP A 185 14.13 -7.11 4.85
N GLU A 186 14.65 -6.00 5.39
CA GLU A 186 15.69 -5.99 6.43
C GLU A 186 15.33 -4.93 7.47
N THR A 187 15.39 -5.31 8.75
CA THR A 187 15.23 -4.41 9.89
C THR A 187 16.37 -4.63 10.88
N LEU A 188 16.90 -3.55 11.45
CA LEU A 188 17.80 -3.63 12.60
C LEU A 188 16.95 -3.53 13.86
N LEU A 189 17.00 -4.56 14.71
CA LEU A 189 16.41 -4.53 16.04
C LEU A 189 17.46 -4.06 17.05
N THR A 190 17.04 -3.23 17.99
CA THR A 190 17.87 -2.66 19.05
C THR A 190 17.22 -2.89 20.42
N PRO A 191 17.10 -4.15 20.89
CA PRO A 191 16.40 -4.43 22.15
C PRO A 191 17.13 -3.78 23.32
N ILE A 192 16.37 -3.36 24.33
CA ILE A 192 16.92 -2.75 25.54
C ILE A 192 17.88 -3.73 26.22
N GLY A 193 19.14 -3.33 26.41
CA GLY A 193 20.18 -4.12 27.08
C GLY A 193 20.80 -5.24 26.23
N LEU A 194 20.56 -5.29 24.92
CA LEU A 194 21.17 -6.24 24.00
C LEU A 194 21.85 -5.56 22.80
N ASP A 195 22.83 -6.23 22.21
CA ASP A 195 23.48 -5.74 20.99
C ASP A 195 22.50 -5.72 19.80
N PRO A 196 22.59 -4.69 18.93
CA PRO A 196 21.75 -4.60 17.74
C PRO A 196 21.96 -5.77 16.77
N TYR A 197 20.87 -6.38 16.31
CA TYR A 197 20.93 -7.48 15.34
C TYR A 197 19.99 -7.27 14.16
N LYS A 198 20.36 -7.82 13.01
CA LYS A 198 19.57 -7.72 11.77
C LYS A 198 18.57 -8.87 11.69
N VAL A 199 17.32 -8.53 11.38
CA VAL A 199 16.29 -9.48 10.95
C VAL A 199 16.07 -9.28 9.46
N GLN A 200 16.24 -10.35 8.69
CA GLN A 200 15.90 -10.39 7.26
C GLN A 200 14.73 -11.33 7.05
N SER A 201 13.79 -10.92 6.21
CA SER A 201 12.61 -11.72 5.86
C SER A 201 12.35 -11.69 4.35
N ILE A 202 11.63 -12.69 3.87
CA ILE A 202 11.01 -12.67 2.54
C ILE A 202 9.52 -12.51 2.78
N VAL A 203 8.95 -11.43 2.23
CA VAL A 203 7.52 -11.17 2.27
C VAL A 203 6.94 -11.53 0.91
N GLU A 204 6.01 -12.48 0.93
CA GLU A 204 5.24 -12.88 -0.25
C GLU A 204 3.80 -12.40 -0.09
N ASN A 205 3.24 -11.78 -1.11
CA ASN A 205 1.85 -11.34 -1.16
C ASN A 205 1.13 -12.06 -2.29
N TYR A 206 -0.02 -12.65 -2.00
CA TYR A 206 -0.94 -13.20 -2.99
C TYR A 206 -2.26 -12.46 -2.86
N SER A 207 -2.80 -11.93 -3.95
CA SER A 207 -4.08 -11.22 -3.97
C SER A 207 -4.98 -11.74 -5.09
N VAL A 208 -6.26 -11.94 -4.79
CA VAL A 208 -7.31 -12.26 -5.77
C VAL A 208 -8.55 -11.44 -5.46
N GLY A 209 -9.23 -10.93 -6.47
CA GLY A 209 -10.40 -10.08 -6.28
C GLY A 209 -11.40 -10.16 -7.42
N ILE A 210 -12.56 -9.54 -7.19
CA ILE A 210 -13.65 -9.44 -8.14
C ILE A 210 -14.23 -8.03 -8.14
N TYR A 211 -14.33 -7.47 -9.33
CA TYR A 211 -14.85 -6.13 -9.61
C TYR A 211 -16.24 -6.22 -10.24
N LEU A 212 -17.27 -5.89 -9.45
CA LEU A 212 -18.69 -5.95 -9.78
C LEU A 212 -19.30 -4.54 -9.86
N ASN A 213 -18.89 -3.78 -10.88
CA ASN A 213 -19.37 -2.44 -11.24
C ASN A 213 -19.12 -1.35 -10.17
N MET A 214 -19.86 -1.40 -9.06
CA MET A 214 -19.71 -0.51 -7.89
C MET A 214 -19.15 -1.24 -6.67
N LEU A 215 -19.21 -2.58 -6.63
CA LEU A 215 -18.67 -3.39 -5.55
C LEU A 215 -17.33 -3.98 -5.97
N VAL A 216 -16.33 -3.89 -5.11
CA VAL A 216 -15.03 -4.56 -5.25
C VAL A 216 -14.84 -5.42 -4.01
N ILE A 217 -14.49 -6.69 -4.20
CA ILE A 217 -14.11 -7.58 -3.10
C ILE A 217 -12.73 -8.14 -3.43
N ASP A 218 -11.78 -7.96 -2.52
CA ASP A 218 -10.43 -8.52 -2.62
C ASP A 218 -10.11 -9.37 -1.39
N TYR A 219 -9.44 -10.48 -1.64
CA TYR A 219 -8.71 -11.27 -0.66
C TYR A 219 -7.22 -11.10 -0.93
N SER A 220 -6.42 -10.82 0.10
CA SER A 220 -4.96 -10.90 0.00
C SER A 220 -4.34 -11.53 1.23
N THR A 221 -3.30 -12.33 1.03
CA THR A 221 -2.53 -12.97 2.11
C THR A 221 -1.04 -12.61 1.98
N LEU A 222 -0.48 -12.09 3.08
CA LEU A 222 0.93 -11.77 3.25
C LEU A 222 1.59 -12.89 4.05
N ARG A 223 2.59 -13.56 3.49
CA ARG A 223 3.40 -14.59 4.17
C ARG A 223 4.79 -14.05 4.45
N MET A 224 5.30 -14.27 5.66
CA MET A 224 6.60 -13.75 6.09
C MET A 224 7.55 -14.90 6.46
N GLN A 225 8.41 -15.29 5.53
CA GLN A 225 9.38 -16.35 5.76
C GLN A 225 10.45 -15.92 6.77
N ASN A 226 10.91 -16.87 7.60
CA ASN A 226 11.95 -16.73 8.62
C ASN A 226 11.61 -15.81 9.82
N THR A 227 10.33 -15.61 10.15
CA THR A 227 9.95 -14.70 11.26
C THR A 227 8.87 -15.26 12.20
N ALA A 228 8.61 -14.56 13.31
CA ALA A 228 7.59 -14.92 14.29
C ALA A 228 6.14 -14.66 13.82
N VAL A 229 5.96 -14.08 12.64
CA VAL A 229 4.68 -14.02 11.93
C VAL A 229 4.70 -15.04 10.81
N ASP A 230 3.68 -15.88 10.75
CA ASP A 230 3.50 -16.83 9.66
C ASP A 230 2.82 -16.13 8.48
N HIS A 231 1.58 -15.68 8.68
CA HIS A 231 0.83 -14.95 7.66
C HIS A 231 -0.17 -13.92 8.20
N VAL A 232 -0.60 -13.01 7.31
CA VAL A 232 -1.68 -12.06 7.53
C VAL A 232 -2.67 -12.17 6.37
N ASP A 233 -3.91 -12.54 6.64
CA ASP A 233 -4.99 -12.50 5.67
C ASP A 233 -5.78 -11.19 5.79
N LEU A 234 -6.19 -10.66 4.65
CA LEU A 234 -7.00 -9.46 4.50
C LEU A 234 -8.18 -9.78 3.59
N ILE A 235 -9.40 -9.56 4.10
CA ILE A 235 -10.62 -9.53 3.28
C ILE A 235 -11.06 -8.08 3.22
N THR A 236 -11.23 -7.52 2.02
CA THR A 236 -11.65 -6.12 1.83
C THR A 236 -12.86 -6.07 0.92
N GLY A 237 -13.92 -5.40 1.37
CA GLY A 237 -15.07 -5.02 0.55
C GLY A 237 -15.11 -3.50 0.38
N SER A 238 -15.22 -3.02 -0.85
CA SER A 238 -15.32 -1.60 -1.18
C SER A 238 -16.52 -1.29 -2.07
N LEU A 239 -17.27 -0.24 -1.72
CA LEU A 239 -18.35 0.33 -2.51
C LEU A 239 -17.90 1.66 -3.12
N LEU A 240 -18.03 1.78 -4.44
CA LEU A 240 -17.62 2.92 -5.26
C LEU A 240 -18.86 3.58 -5.88
N PHE A 241 -19.23 4.78 -5.42
CA PHE A 241 -20.47 5.44 -5.81
C PHE A 241 -20.30 6.96 -6.02
N ASP A 242 -20.46 7.40 -7.27
CA ASP A 242 -20.17 8.76 -7.75
C ASP A 242 -18.87 9.37 -7.19
N ARG A 243 -18.95 10.13 -6.09
CA ARG A 243 -17.84 10.84 -5.44
C ARG A 243 -17.20 10.08 -4.28
N TRP A 244 -17.79 8.98 -3.83
CA TRP A 244 -17.37 8.27 -2.63
C TRP A 244 -16.75 6.92 -2.95
N SER A 245 -15.75 6.53 -2.16
CA SER A 245 -15.49 5.12 -1.86
C SER A 245 -15.70 4.88 -0.38
N ILE A 246 -16.36 3.79 -0.02
CA ILE A 246 -16.38 3.26 1.34
C ILE A 246 -15.74 1.88 1.31
N SER A 247 -14.77 1.65 2.19
CA SER A 247 -13.99 0.42 2.29
C SER A 247 -14.12 -0.15 3.70
N ILE A 248 -14.43 -1.43 3.80
CA ILE A 248 -14.43 -2.18 5.05
C ILE A 248 -13.48 -3.35 4.88
N SER A 249 -12.61 -3.59 5.87
CA SER A 249 -11.69 -4.73 5.82
C SER A 249 -11.54 -5.41 7.17
N GLU A 250 -11.36 -6.73 7.12
CA GLU A 250 -10.95 -7.56 8.26
C GLU A 250 -9.53 -8.08 8.01
N ARG A 251 -8.66 -7.88 9.00
CA ARG A 251 -7.29 -8.38 9.05
C ARG A 251 -7.23 -9.53 10.05
N ARG A 252 -6.66 -10.67 9.64
CA ARG A 252 -6.36 -11.81 10.50
C ARG A 252 -4.85 -12.03 10.48
N GLU A 253 -4.18 -11.75 11.57
CA GLU A 253 -2.74 -12.03 11.71
C GLU A 253 -2.53 -13.33 12.50
N TYR A 254 -1.77 -14.25 11.93
CA TYR A 254 -1.32 -15.49 12.57
C TYR A 254 0.15 -15.33 12.95
N SER A 255 0.42 -15.07 14.23
CA SER A 255 1.77 -14.77 14.72
C SER A 255 1.96 -15.14 16.19
N ARG A 256 3.18 -15.54 16.54
CA ARG A 256 3.61 -15.77 17.94
C ARG A 256 3.93 -14.49 18.70
N ARG A 257 3.72 -13.32 18.09
CA ARG A 257 3.94 -12.02 18.71
C ARG A 257 2.90 -11.74 19.80
N ALA A 258 3.26 -10.91 20.76
CA ALA A 258 2.30 -10.31 21.66
C ALA A 258 1.26 -9.45 20.89
N HIS A 259 0.03 -9.44 21.37
CA HIS A 259 -1.04 -8.53 20.99
C HIS A 259 -1.25 -7.52 22.12
N PHE A 260 -1.48 -6.25 21.79
CA PHE A 260 -1.73 -5.20 22.77
C PHE A 260 -3.23 -5.02 23.02
N ASN A 261 -3.65 -5.11 24.28
CA ASN A 261 -5.02 -4.86 24.68
C ASN A 261 -5.24 -3.36 24.94
N PHE A 262 -5.86 -2.66 23.98
CA PHE A 262 -6.23 -1.25 24.12
C PHE A 262 -7.19 -0.92 25.28
N GLN A 263 -7.80 -1.93 25.93
CA GLN A 263 -8.68 -1.72 27.09
C GLN A 263 -7.93 -1.78 28.44
N THR A 264 -6.97 -2.70 28.59
CA THR A 264 -6.23 -2.88 29.85
C THR A 264 -4.84 -2.25 29.83
N GLY A 265 -4.26 -2.05 28.64
CA GLY A 265 -2.89 -1.59 28.45
C GLY A 265 -1.85 -2.71 28.46
N ASP A 266 -2.27 -3.98 28.53
CA ASP A 266 -1.37 -5.13 28.64
C ASP A 266 -1.01 -5.77 27.30
N LEU A 267 0.10 -6.51 27.30
CA LEU A 267 0.46 -7.45 26.24
C LEU A 267 0.00 -8.87 26.59
N PHE A 268 -0.58 -9.57 25.62
CA PHE A 268 -0.95 -10.98 25.75
C PHE A 268 -0.61 -11.77 24.48
N PHE A 269 -0.29 -13.06 24.65
CA PHE A 269 0.04 -13.93 23.53
C PHE A 269 -1.22 -14.61 22.98
N GLN A 270 -1.57 -14.29 21.74
CA GLN A 270 -2.65 -14.93 21.00
C GLN A 270 -2.16 -15.23 19.59
N GLU A 271 -2.27 -16.49 19.16
CA GLU A 271 -1.79 -16.93 17.85
C GLU A 271 -2.52 -16.22 16.70
N LYS A 272 -3.85 -16.18 16.76
CA LYS A 272 -4.71 -15.46 15.80
C LYS A 272 -5.21 -14.14 16.38
N LYS A 273 -4.80 -13.02 15.79
CA LYS A 273 -5.22 -11.65 16.11
C LYS A 273 -6.18 -11.16 15.03
N VAL A 274 -7.28 -10.50 15.40
CA VAL A 274 -8.28 -10.00 14.43
C VAL A 274 -8.49 -8.51 14.65
N GLU A 275 -8.35 -7.73 13.58
CA GLU A 275 -8.55 -6.28 13.58
C GLU A 275 -9.48 -5.88 12.42
N GLN A 276 -10.21 -4.78 12.60
CA GLN A 276 -11.16 -4.26 11.62
C GLN A 276 -10.79 -2.84 11.18
N PHE A 277 -11.05 -2.53 9.92
CA PHE A 277 -10.79 -1.24 9.28
C PHE A 277 -12.05 -0.70 8.63
N TYR A 278 -12.23 0.61 8.73
CA TYR A 278 -13.28 1.35 8.04
C TYR A 278 -12.66 2.59 7.41
N GLY A 279 -12.81 2.75 6.09
CA GLY A 279 -12.30 3.89 5.34
C GLY A 279 -13.39 4.51 4.48
N GLY A 280 -13.41 5.84 4.40
CA GLY A 280 -14.24 6.59 3.49
C GLY A 280 -13.42 7.66 2.79
N ASN A 281 -13.39 7.67 1.46
CA ASN A 281 -12.80 8.75 0.67
C ASN A 281 -13.91 9.52 -0.06
N PHE A 282 -13.79 10.83 -0.12
CA PHE A 282 -14.68 11.74 -0.83
C PHE A 282 -13.90 12.58 -1.85
N ARG A 283 -14.37 12.54 -3.10
CA ARG A 283 -13.88 13.34 -4.22
C ARG A 283 -14.48 14.74 -4.17
N VAL A 284 -13.67 15.70 -3.73
CA VAL A 284 -14.02 17.13 -3.66
C VAL A 284 -14.05 17.74 -5.07
N THR A 285 -13.00 17.48 -5.86
CA THR A 285 -12.88 17.90 -7.27
C THR A 285 -12.36 16.76 -8.13
N GLY A 286 -12.25 16.93 -9.45
CA GLY A 286 -11.65 15.91 -10.33
C GLY A 286 -10.20 15.54 -9.97
N ASN A 287 -9.49 16.42 -9.26
CA ASN A 287 -8.05 16.31 -8.99
C ASN A 287 -7.73 16.27 -7.48
N PHE A 288 -8.74 16.35 -6.61
CA PHE A 288 -8.57 16.45 -5.16
C PHE A 288 -9.58 15.56 -4.43
N MET A 289 -9.04 14.70 -3.56
CA MET A 289 -9.76 13.76 -2.74
C MET A 289 -9.30 13.89 -1.29
N VAL A 290 -10.23 13.76 -0.36
CA VAL A 290 -9.96 13.67 1.08
C VAL A 290 -10.53 12.36 1.60
N GLY A 291 -9.98 11.82 2.67
CA GLY A 291 -10.54 10.62 3.29
C GLY A 291 -10.31 10.55 4.79
N LEU A 292 -11.10 9.69 5.42
CA LEU A 292 -11.02 9.36 6.83
C LEU A 292 -10.95 7.84 6.97
N MET A 293 -10.05 7.36 7.82
CA MET A 293 -9.72 5.95 7.94
C MET A 293 -9.56 5.58 9.41
N TYR A 294 -10.42 4.71 9.92
CA TYR A 294 -10.29 4.13 11.25
C TYR A 294 -9.38 2.90 11.22
N ASN A 295 -8.46 2.84 12.20
CA ASN A 295 -7.52 1.75 12.44
C ASN A 295 -6.45 1.52 11.35
N TYR A 296 -6.16 2.52 10.51
CA TYR A 296 -5.14 2.40 9.44
C TYR A 296 -3.74 2.01 9.95
N TYR A 297 -3.36 2.44 11.16
CA TYR A 297 -2.06 2.12 11.79
C TYR A 297 -2.14 1.04 12.89
N LEU A 298 -3.20 0.22 12.92
CA LEU A 298 -3.40 -0.81 13.96
C LEU A 298 -3.35 -0.23 15.39
N LEU A 299 -4.01 0.92 15.56
CA LEU A 299 -4.06 1.73 16.79
C LEU A 299 -5.50 2.03 17.26
N ARG A 300 -6.52 1.56 16.53
CA ARG A 300 -7.95 1.81 16.79
C ARG A 300 -8.30 3.30 16.89
N GLU A 301 -7.63 4.11 16.06
CA GLU A 301 -7.84 5.56 15.94
C GLU A 301 -8.05 6.00 14.48
N VAL A 302 -8.51 7.24 14.30
CA VAL A 302 -8.77 7.86 13.00
C VAL A 302 -7.49 8.47 12.42
N SER A 303 -7.27 8.24 11.13
CA SER A 303 -6.27 8.89 10.28
C SER A 303 -6.98 9.62 9.13
N GLY A 304 -6.42 10.74 8.67
CA GLY A 304 -6.92 11.47 7.50
C GLY A 304 -6.05 11.20 6.27
N SER A 305 -6.64 11.13 5.08
CA SER A 305 -5.92 11.11 3.81
C SER A 305 -6.23 12.33 2.96
N VAL A 306 -5.24 12.76 2.18
CA VAL A 306 -5.36 13.75 1.11
C VAL A 306 -4.66 13.21 -0.12
N THR A 307 -5.36 13.20 -1.25
CA THR A 307 -4.78 12.82 -2.55
C THR A 307 -4.98 13.94 -3.56
N LEU A 308 -3.88 14.38 -4.17
CA LEU A 308 -3.81 15.39 -5.22
C LEU A 308 -3.32 14.77 -6.52
N MET A 309 -3.85 15.21 -7.64
CA MET A 309 -3.59 14.66 -8.98
C MET A 309 -3.38 15.78 -10.00
N PHE A 310 -2.47 15.57 -10.95
CA PHE A 310 -2.09 16.54 -12.00
C PHE A 310 -2.14 15.84 -13.37
#